data_AF-A0A4Q3HQS8-F1
#
_entry.id   AF-A0A4Q3HQS8-F1
#
_cell.length_a   1.000
_cell.length_b   1.000
_cell.length_c   1.000
_cell.angle_alpha   90.00
_cell.angle_beta   90.00
_cell.angle_gamma   90.00
#
_symmetry.space_group_name_H-M   'P 1'
#
loop_
_entity.id
_entity.type
_entity.pdbx_description
1 polymer ?
#
loop_
_entity_poly.entity_id
_entity_poly.type
_entity_poly.pdbx_seq_one_letter_code
_entity_poly.pdbx_strand_id
1 'polypeptide(L)' 'MSFSGRIPVSILTGFLGAGKSTLLNRILKDPAASNTAVIIN' A
#
# COMPACT_ATOMS: atom_id res chain seq x y z
N MET A 1 7.43 22.27 -0.61
CA MET A 1 6.34 22.14 0.38
C MET A 1 6.79 21.14 1.44
N SER A 2 7.00 21.57 2.68
CA SER A 2 7.39 20.67 3.78
C SER A 2 6.14 20.01 4.35
N PHE A 3 5.96 18.70 4.13
CA PHE A 3 4.85 17.88 4.64
C PHE A 3 5.08 17.44 6.10
N SER A 4 5.58 18.34 6.95
CA SER A 4 6.01 17.99 8.31
C SER A 4 4.82 17.52 9.16
N GLY A 5 4.64 16.20 9.26
CA GLY A 5 3.66 15.53 10.12
C GLY A 5 2.52 14.75 9.44
N ARG A 6 2.42 14.72 8.11
CA ARG A 6 1.38 13.92 7.42
C ARG A 6 1.89 12.53 7.07
N ILE A 7 1.08 11.51 7.34
CA ILE A 7 1.34 10.14 6.89
C ILE A 7 0.86 10.02 5.43
N PRO A 8 1.72 9.60 4.49
CA PRO A 8 1.31 9.38 3.11
C PRO A 8 0.34 8.19 3.03
N VAL A 9 -0.70 8.33 2.20
CA VAL A 9 -1.75 7.31 2.03
C VAL A 9 -1.88 6.97 0.56
N SER A 10 -1.97 5.68 0.25
CA SER A 10 -2.27 5.15 -1.07
C SER A 10 -3.50 4.25 -1.00
N ILE A 11 -4.35 4.28 -2.02
CA ILE A 11 -5.55 3.43 -2.11
C ILE A 11 -5.35 2.44 -3.25
N LEU A 12 -5.38 1.14 -2.92
CA LEU A 12 -5.38 0.08 -3.91
C LEU A 12 -6.81 -0.36 -4.21
N THR A 13 -7.28 -0.07 -5.43
CA THR A 13 -8.63 -0.40 -5.89
C THR A 13 -8.61 -1.21 -7.19
N GLY A 14 -9.76 -1.72 -7.60
CA GLY A 14 -9.95 -2.53 -8.81
C GLY A 14 -11.07 -3.55 -8.66
N PHE A 15 -11.59 -4.04 -9.78
CA PHE A 15 -12.64 -5.07 -9.83
C PHE A 15 -12.21 -6.41 -9.22
N LEU A 16 -13.15 -7.33 -9.05
CA LEU A 16 -12.85 -8.72 -8.68
C LEU A 16 -11.94 -9.35 -9.74
N GLY A 17 -10.90 -10.05 -9.31
CA GLY A 17 -9.92 -10.64 -10.22
C GLY A 17 -8.87 -9.67 -10.78
N ALA A 18 -8.90 -8.37 -10.45
CA ALA A 18 -7.92 -7.38 -10.94
C ALA A 18 -6.49 -7.53 -10.36
N GLY A 19 -6.20 -8.61 -9.61
CA GLY A 19 -4.86 -8.87 -9.09
C GLY A 19 -4.43 -8.04 -7.87
N LYS A 20 -5.35 -7.36 -7.18
CA LYS A 20 -5.06 -6.52 -6.00
C LYS A 20 -4.21 -7.25 -4.94
N SER A 21 -4.58 -8.48 -4.59
CA SER A 21 -3.83 -9.28 -3.59
C SER A 21 -2.44 -9.67 -4.08
N THR A 22 -2.27 -9.93 -5.39
CA THR A 22 -0.96 -10.23 -5.99
C THR A 22 -0.04 -9.02 -5.91
N LEU A 23 -0.55 -7.83 -6.24
CA LEU A 23 0.23 -6.59 -6.12
C LEU A 23 0.59 -6.29 -4.66
N LEU A 24 -0.38 -6.43 -3.74
CA LEU A 24 -0.13 -6.22 -2.31
C LEU A 24 0.96 -7.16 -1.79
N ASN A 25 0.90 -8.46 -2.11
CA ASN A 25 1.90 -9.44 -1.72
C ASN A 25 3.29 -9.15 -2.28
N ARG A 26 3.39 -8.51 -3.45
CA ARG A 26 4.66 -8.07 -4.00
C ARG A 26 5.21 -6.86 -3.24
N ILE A 27 4.35 -5.87 -2.95
CA ILE A 27 4.72 -4.66 -2.20
C ILE A 27 5.18 -5.02 -0.78
N LEU A 28 4.50 -5.94 -0.10
CA LEU A 28 4.85 -6.37 1.26
C LEU A 28 6.20 -7.09 1.36
N LYS A 29 6.76 -7.55 0.24
CA LYS A 29 8.10 -8.17 0.19
C LYS A 29 9.21 -7.15 -0.11
N ASP A 30 8.86 -5.92 -0.47
CA ASP A 30 9.82 -4.87 -0.74
C ASP A 30 10.35 -4.27 0.58
N PRO A 31 11.68 -4.22 0.81
CA PRO A 31 12.25 -3.56 1.98
C PRO A 31 11.77 -2.10 2.20
N ALA A 32 11.40 -1.40 1.12
CA ALA A 32 10.85 -0.05 1.19
C ALA A 32 9.49 0.01 1.91
N ALA A 33 8.74 -1.10 1.97
CA ALA A 33 7.46 -1.17 2.65
C ALA A 33 7.56 -1.43 4.16
N SER A 34 8.77 -1.62 4.71
CA SER A 34 9.02 -2.01 6.11
C SER A 34 8.33 -1.13 7.18
N ASN A 35 8.07 0.14 6.90
CA ASN A 35 7.39 1.07 7.81
C ASN A 35 5.99 1.47 7.32
N THR A 36 5.30 0.58 6.62
CA THR A 36 3.95 0.81 6.07
C THR A 36 2.90 0.04 6.87
N ALA A 37 1.83 0.72 7.28
CA ALA A 37 0.64 0.07 7.82
C ALA A 37 -0.30 -0.30 6.67
N VAL A 38 -0.87 -1.51 6.72
CA VAL A 38 -1.83 -2.01 5.72
C VAL A 38 -3.16 -2.30 6.40
N ILE A 39 -4.23 -1.76 5.82
CA ILE A 39 -5.61 -1.99 6.25
C ILE A 39 -6.35 -2.67 5.10
N ILE A 40 -6.93 -3.83 5.38
CA ILE A 40 -7.76 -4.62 4.47
C ILE A 40 -9.01 -5.10 5.21
N ASN A 41 -10.07 -5.42 4.48
CA ASN A 41 -11.23 -6.15 5.00
C ASN A 41 -10.99 -7.66 4.93
#